data_AF-A0A0P7TTL5-F1
#
_entry.id   AF-A0A0P7TTL5-F1
#
_cell.length_a   1.000
_cell.length_b   1.000
_cell.length_c   1.000
_cell.angle_alpha   90.00
_cell.angle_beta   90.00
_cell.angle_gamma   90.00
#
_symmetry.space_group_name_H-M   'P 1'
#
loop_
_entity.id
_entity.type
_entity.pdbx_description
1 polymer ?
#
loop_
_entity_poly.entity_id
_entity_poly.type
_entity_poly.pdbx_seq_one_letter_code
_entity_poly.pdbx_strand_id
1 'polypeptide(L)'
;MALDERGADAREHYSLSRLRSSSLEIKEKGSEILREQLDSAQRELQLKDKECERLARIRDQLEQELEELTASLFEEAHKMVHEANVKQAAAEKQLKEAQGKIDVLQAEVEALKTLVLTSTPSSPNRQLHPQLQSPGSRGGSARTGLGHIRNKSASGASVVGVGDSDPCPVPARPADKEGRELDSLLYAEFLAWREEPSLDPTSAFLSRVYREDVEPCLSFTCSEVCA
;
A
#
# COMPACT_ATOMS: atom_id res chain seq x y z
N MET A 1 29.85 83.13 72.74
CA MET A 1 29.89 81.82 72.06
C MET A 1 28.53 81.24 71.66
N ALA A 2 27.40 81.96 71.84
CA ALA A 2 26.05 81.39 71.58
C ALA A 2 25.45 81.67 70.18
N LEU A 3 26.21 82.26 69.24
CA LEU A 3 25.70 82.63 67.91
C LEU A 3 26.02 81.61 66.80
N ASP A 4 26.85 80.60 67.09
CA ASP A 4 27.29 79.60 66.10
C ASP A 4 26.38 78.35 66.06
N GLU A 5 25.75 78.02 67.18
CA GLU A 5 24.85 76.86 67.32
C GLU A 5 23.55 77.01 66.50
N ARG A 6 23.04 78.25 66.35
CA ARG A 6 21.78 78.52 65.63
C ARG A 6 21.92 78.41 64.10
N GLY A 7 23.14 78.59 63.58
CA GLY A 7 23.46 78.41 62.16
C GLY A 7 23.71 76.95 61.80
N ALA A 8 24.23 76.15 62.74
CA ALA A 8 24.44 74.71 62.56
C ALA A 8 23.10 73.94 62.46
N ASP A 9 22.14 74.27 63.34
CA ASP A 9 20.83 73.60 63.40
C ASP A 9 19.99 73.83 62.12
N ALA A 10 20.00 75.05 61.58
CA ALA A 10 19.33 75.35 60.31
C ALA A 10 19.96 74.61 59.10
N ARG A 11 21.28 74.37 59.16
CA ARG A 11 22.04 73.69 58.10
C ARG A 11 21.79 72.18 58.11
N GLU A 12 21.70 71.58 59.29
CA GLU A 12 21.28 70.19 59.51
C GLU A 12 19.83 69.95 59.04
N HIS A 13 18.91 70.87 59.39
CA HIS A 13 17.50 70.78 59.00
C HIS A 13 17.32 70.86 57.47
N TYR A 14 18.12 71.69 56.80
CA TYR A 14 18.14 71.78 55.33
C TYR A 14 18.71 70.51 54.68
N SER A 15 19.78 69.92 55.25
CA SER A 15 20.36 68.65 54.79
C SER A 15 19.36 67.49 54.88
N LEU A 16 18.67 67.37 56.02
CA LEU A 16 17.60 66.37 56.22
C LEU A 16 16.43 66.57 55.26
N SER A 17 16.04 67.82 54.98
CA SER A 17 14.98 68.13 54.02
C SER A 17 15.38 67.73 52.59
N ARG A 18 16.63 67.98 52.19
CA ARG A 18 17.18 67.55 50.91
C ARG A 18 17.25 66.03 50.78
N LEU A 19 17.70 65.31 51.81
CA LEU A 19 17.74 63.85 51.84
C LEU A 19 16.34 63.23 51.73
N ARG A 20 15.36 63.80 52.45
CA ARG A 20 13.95 63.38 52.35
C ARG A 20 13.38 63.63 50.96
N SER A 21 13.63 64.79 50.36
CA SER A 21 13.20 65.09 48.99
C SER A 21 13.83 64.13 47.98
N SER A 22 15.13 63.86 48.10
CA SER A 22 15.84 62.90 47.23
C SER A 22 15.31 61.46 47.39
N SER A 23 15.01 61.03 48.61
CA SER A 23 14.41 59.70 48.85
C SER A 23 13.01 59.58 48.26
N LEU A 24 12.19 60.64 48.33
CA LEU A 24 10.88 60.67 47.69
C LEU A 24 11.00 60.60 46.17
N GLU A 25 11.91 61.38 45.58
CA GLU A 25 12.15 61.38 44.12
C GLU A 25 12.66 60.02 43.60
N ILE A 26 13.53 59.33 44.35
CA ILE A 26 13.99 57.98 44.01
C ILE A 26 12.83 56.98 44.05
N LYS A 27 11.96 57.06 45.07
CA LYS A 27 10.79 56.18 45.19
C LYS A 27 9.78 56.46 44.07
N GLU A 28 9.58 57.73 43.72
CA GLU A 28 8.70 58.15 42.64
C GLU A 28 9.20 57.61 41.29
N LYS A 29 10.47 57.83 40.95
CA LYS A 29 11.10 57.28 39.73
C LYS A 29 11.10 55.76 39.71
N GLY A 30 11.38 55.11 40.83
CA GLY A 30 11.30 53.65 40.94
C GLY A 30 9.88 53.12 40.72
N SER A 31 8.87 53.84 41.23
CA SER A 31 7.46 53.49 41.02
C SER A 31 7.00 53.71 39.57
N GLU A 32 7.55 54.72 38.89
CA GLU A 32 7.29 55.00 37.49
C GLU A 32 7.86 53.90 36.59
N ILE A 33 9.13 53.51 36.80
CA ILE A 33 9.77 52.41 36.07
C ILE A 33 9.01 51.09 36.25
N LEU A 34 8.61 50.77 37.49
CA LEU A 34 7.83 49.56 37.76
C LEU A 34 6.47 49.57 37.06
N ARG A 35 5.82 50.74 36.98
CA ARG A 35 4.55 50.90 36.27
C ARG A 35 4.73 50.71 34.77
N GLU A 36 5.75 51.32 34.18
CA GLU A 36 6.06 51.12 32.75
C GLU A 36 6.37 49.66 32.41
N GLN A 37 7.15 48.97 33.27
CA GLN A 37 7.43 47.55 33.09
C GLN A 37 6.18 46.68 33.21
N LEU A 38 5.30 46.98 34.17
CA LEU A 38 4.02 46.30 34.32
C LEU A 38 3.14 46.49 33.08
N ASP A 39 3.01 47.72 32.59
CA ASP A 39 2.23 48.04 31.39
C ASP A 39 2.82 47.35 30.14
N SER A 40 4.15 47.29 30.04
CA SER A 40 4.83 46.57 28.96
C SER A 40 4.56 45.07 29.01
N ALA A 41 4.70 44.45 30.19
CA ALA A 41 4.44 43.04 30.38
C ALA A 41 2.97 42.68 30.11
N GLN A 42 2.03 43.54 30.52
CA GLN A 42 0.61 43.36 30.23
C GLN A 42 0.30 43.42 28.73
N ARG A 43 0.91 44.37 27.99
CA ARG A 43 0.76 44.44 26.53
C ARG A 43 1.33 43.20 25.83
N GLU A 44 2.50 42.74 26.26
CA GLU A 44 3.10 41.52 25.71
C GLU A 44 2.22 40.30 25.97
N LEU A 45 1.71 40.14 27.20
CA LEU A 45 0.79 39.06 27.55
C LEU A 45 -0.46 39.08 26.68
N GLN A 46 -1.09 40.24 26.49
CA GLN A 46 -2.28 40.36 25.63
C GLN A 46 -1.99 39.98 24.17
N LEU A 47 -0.79 40.28 23.65
CA LEU A 47 -0.41 39.85 22.31
C LEU A 47 -0.23 38.33 22.24
N LYS A 48 0.36 37.73 23.27
CA LYS A 48 0.51 36.27 23.38
C LYS A 48 -0.84 35.57 23.54
N ASP A 49 -1.78 36.12 24.29
CA ASP A 49 -3.13 35.58 24.45
C ASP A 49 -3.86 35.53 23.10
N LYS A 50 -3.81 36.63 22.32
CA LYS A 50 -4.39 36.67 20.96
C LYS A 50 -3.77 35.62 20.03
N GLU A 51 -2.47 35.41 20.13
CA GLU A 51 -1.78 34.39 19.35
C GLU A 51 -2.17 32.97 19.81
N CYS A 52 -2.33 32.75 21.11
CA CYS A 52 -2.82 31.49 21.65
C CYS A 52 -4.24 31.20 21.17
N GLU A 53 -5.13 32.20 21.17
CA GLU A 53 -6.48 32.05 20.61
C GLU A 53 -6.46 31.74 19.11
N ARG A 54 -5.55 32.37 18.35
CA ARG A 54 -5.39 32.09 16.92
C ARG A 54 -4.92 30.65 16.69
N LEU A 55 -3.93 30.19 17.45
CA LEU A 55 -3.42 28.82 17.38
C LEU A 55 -4.47 27.80 17.84
N ALA A 56 -5.27 28.11 18.86
CA ALA A 56 -6.36 27.27 19.32
C ALA A 56 -7.41 27.07 18.21
N ARG A 57 -7.80 28.14 17.50
CA ARG A 57 -8.72 28.02 16.35
C ARG A 57 -8.16 27.13 15.24
N ILE A 58 -6.86 27.24 14.94
CA ILE A 58 -6.22 26.41 13.92
C ILE A 58 -6.19 24.95 14.36
N ARG A 59 -5.87 24.68 15.63
CA ARG A 59 -5.92 23.32 16.18
C ARG A 59 -7.32 22.75 16.03
N ASP A 60 -8.36 23.47 16.46
CA ASP A 60 -9.74 22.98 16.41
C ASP A 60 -10.19 22.71 14.97
N GLN A 61 -9.79 23.55 14.02
CA GLN A 61 -10.05 23.32 12.59
C GLN A 61 -9.35 22.05 12.08
N LEU A 62 -8.07 21.86 12.41
CA LEU A 62 -7.33 20.68 12.00
C LEU A 62 -7.90 19.41 12.65
N GLU A 63 -8.33 19.47 13.90
CA GLU A 63 -9.01 18.36 14.59
C GLU A 63 -10.30 17.98 13.84
N GLN A 64 -11.10 18.97 13.45
CA GLN A 64 -12.31 18.72 12.66
C GLN A 64 -12.00 18.11 11.29
N GLU A 65 -11.04 18.67 10.55
CA GLU A 65 -10.64 18.14 9.23
C GLU A 65 -10.11 16.69 9.34
N LEU A 66 -9.38 16.38 10.42
CA LEU A 66 -8.92 15.02 10.70
C LEU A 66 -10.07 14.07 11.01
N GLU A 67 -11.05 14.49 11.79
CA GLU A 67 -12.25 13.70 12.08
C GLU A 67 -13.06 13.41 10.81
N GLU A 68 -13.28 14.42 9.97
CA GLU A 68 -14.02 14.30 8.69
C GLU A 68 -13.29 13.37 7.70
N LEU A 69 -11.97 13.53 7.57
CA LEU A 69 -11.16 12.64 6.74
C LEU A 69 -11.19 11.20 7.26
N THR A 70 -11.08 11.02 8.58
CA THR A 70 -11.12 9.71 9.22
C THR A 70 -12.47 9.02 8.97
N ALA A 71 -13.58 9.74 9.13
CA ALA A 71 -14.91 9.24 8.81
C ALA A 71 -15.02 8.82 7.33
N SER A 72 -14.56 9.67 6.41
CA SER A 72 -14.59 9.42 4.98
C SER A 72 -13.78 8.17 4.59
N LEU A 73 -12.60 7.97 5.20
CA LEU A 73 -11.77 6.79 4.96
C LEU A 73 -12.44 5.50 5.44
N PHE A 74 -13.11 5.53 6.60
CA PHE A 74 -13.86 4.36 7.08
C PHE A 74 -15.05 4.03 6.19
N GLU A 75 -15.79 5.05 5.74
CA GLU A 75 -16.90 4.86 4.81
C GLU A 75 -16.45 4.23 3.50
N GLU A 76 -15.38 4.76 2.89
CA GLU A 76 -14.88 4.23 1.61
C GLU A 76 -14.28 2.82 1.79
N ALA A 77 -13.58 2.55 2.89
CA ALA A 77 -13.09 1.21 3.19
C ALA A 77 -14.24 0.20 3.36
N HIS A 78 -15.29 0.57 4.09
CA HIS A 78 -16.49 -0.26 4.23
C HIS A 78 -17.19 -0.52 2.90
N LYS A 79 -17.30 0.51 2.06
CA LYS A 79 -17.87 0.41 0.72
C LYS A 79 -17.07 -0.54 -0.17
N MET A 80 -15.75 -0.41 -0.23
CA MET A 80 -14.89 -1.31 -1.02
C MET A 80 -15.04 -2.76 -0.58
N VAL A 81 -15.06 -3.03 0.73
CA VAL A 81 -15.27 -4.39 1.26
C VAL A 81 -16.66 -4.90 0.93
N HIS A 82 -17.69 -4.07 1.06
CA HIS A 82 -19.05 -4.44 0.72
C HIS A 82 -19.20 -4.79 -0.77
N GLU A 83 -18.65 -3.97 -1.67
CA GLU A 83 -18.66 -4.22 -3.10
C GLU A 83 -17.94 -5.53 -3.46
N ALA A 84 -16.79 -5.81 -2.84
CA ALA A 84 -16.07 -7.07 -3.02
C ALA A 84 -16.92 -8.27 -2.57
N ASN A 85 -17.55 -8.18 -1.40
CA ASN A 85 -18.42 -9.24 -0.87
C ASN A 85 -19.65 -9.49 -1.77
N VAL A 86 -20.26 -8.43 -2.31
CA VAL A 86 -21.38 -8.55 -3.25
C VAL A 86 -20.94 -9.23 -4.54
N LYS A 87 -19.79 -8.84 -5.10
CA LYS A 87 -19.22 -9.47 -6.31
C LYS A 87 -18.87 -10.94 -6.05
N GLN A 88 -18.29 -11.25 -4.90
CA GLN A 88 -17.99 -12.62 -4.48
C GLN A 88 -19.26 -13.45 -4.38
N ALA A 89 -20.28 -12.98 -3.67
CA ALA A 89 -21.55 -13.69 -3.52
C ALA A 89 -22.24 -13.94 -4.88
N ALA A 90 -22.16 -12.98 -5.81
CA ALA A 90 -22.69 -13.15 -7.16
C ALA A 90 -21.93 -14.24 -7.95
N ALA A 91 -20.59 -14.24 -7.90
CA ALA A 91 -19.77 -15.24 -8.56
C ALA A 91 -19.97 -16.64 -7.96
N GLU A 92 -20.04 -16.76 -6.63
CA GLU A 92 -20.33 -18.02 -5.94
C GLU A 92 -21.71 -18.57 -6.31
N LYS A 93 -22.72 -17.71 -6.40
CA LYS A 93 -24.05 -18.10 -6.86
C LYS A 93 -24.00 -18.66 -8.28
N GLN A 94 -23.34 -17.97 -9.21
CA GLN A 94 -23.20 -18.42 -10.60
C GLN A 94 -22.44 -19.76 -10.69
N LEU A 95 -21.38 -19.93 -9.89
CA LEU A 95 -20.63 -21.17 -9.81
C LEU A 95 -21.54 -22.32 -9.37
N LYS A 96 -22.35 -22.11 -8.32
CA LYS A 96 -23.30 -23.11 -7.82
C LYS A 96 -24.36 -23.49 -8.87
N GLU A 97 -24.87 -22.52 -9.61
CA GLU A 97 -25.81 -22.76 -10.71
C GLU A 97 -25.15 -23.57 -11.85
N ALA A 98 -23.91 -23.24 -12.21
CA ALA A 98 -23.16 -23.96 -13.23
C ALA A 98 -22.83 -25.40 -12.80
N GLN A 99 -22.44 -25.60 -11.53
CA GLN A 99 -22.23 -26.93 -10.95
C GLN A 99 -23.50 -27.77 -11.02
N GLY A 100 -24.66 -27.21 -10.66
CA GLY A 100 -25.95 -27.91 -10.80
C GLY A 100 -26.27 -28.32 -12.24
N LYS A 101 -25.90 -27.51 -13.24
CA LYS A 101 -26.02 -27.89 -14.67
C LYS A 101 -25.10 -29.05 -15.04
N ILE A 102 -23.87 -29.05 -14.51
CA ILE A 102 -22.91 -30.15 -14.72
C ILE A 102 -23.47 -31.45 -14.13
N ASP A 103 -24.02 -31.41 -12.92
CA ASP A 103 -24.57 -32.59 -12.25
C ASP A 103 -25.72 -33.21 -13.07
N VAL A 104 -26.64 -32.38 -13.57
CA VAL A 104 -27.73 -32.84 -14.45
C VAL A 104 -27.18 -33.47 -15.73
N LEU A 105 -26.24 -32.80 -16.41
CA LEU A 105 -25.64 -33.32 -17.64
C LEU A 105 -24.86 -34.61 -17.41
N GLN A 106 -24.16 -34.74 -16.28
CA GLN A 106 -23.47 -35.98 -15.92
C GLN A 106 -24.46 -37.14 -15.73
N ALA A 107 -25.59 -36.90 -15.05
CA ALA A 107 -26.65 -37.89 -14.89
C ALA A 107 -27.27 -38.29 -16.24
N GLU A 108 -27.49 -37.34 -17.15
CA GLU A 108 -27.98 -37.62 -18.50
C GLU A 108 -27.00 -38.47 -19.30
N VAL A 109 -25.70 -38.15 -19.28
CA VAL A 109 -24.65 -38.92 -19.95
C VAL A 109 -24.56 -40.34 -19.38
N GLU A 110 -24.66 -40.49 -18.06
CA GLU A 110 -24.67 -41.80 -17.42
C GLU A 110 -25.90 -42.64 -17.82
N ALA A 111 -27.08 -42.03 -17.84
CA ALA A 111 -28.31 -42.67 -18.30
C ALA A 111 -28.20 -43.11 -19.78
N LEU A 112 -27.70 -42.23 -20.66
CA LEU A 112 -27.47 -42.52 -22.07
C LEU A 112 -26.45 -43.64 -22.25
N LYS A 113 -25.34 -43.64 -21.51
CA LYS A 113 -24.34 -44.70 -21.53
C LYS A 113 -24.95 -46.05 -21.13
N THR A 114 -25.80 -46.06 -20.10
CA THR A 114 -26.53 -47.26 -19.67
C THR A 114 -27.50 -47.75 -20.74
N LEU A 115 -28.24 -46.85 -21.40
CA LEU A 115 -29.15 -47.19 -22.50
C LEU A 115 -28.39 -47.82 -23.68
N VAL A 116 -27.23 -47.29 -24.05
CA VAL A 116 -26.39 -47.83 -25.13
C VAL A 116 -25.87 -49.23 -24.78
N LEU A 117 -25.37 -49.42 -23.55
CA LEU A 117 -24.87 -50.71 -23.08
C LEU A 117 -25.98 -51.78 -22.99
N THR A 118 -27.20 -51.39 -22.65
CA THR A 118 -28.35 -52.30 -22.56
C THR A 118 -29.00 -52.57 -23.92
N SER A 119 -28.96 -51.62 -24.85
CA SER A 119 -29.53 -51.75 -26.21
C SER A 119 -28.65 -52.56 -27.17
N THR A 120 -27.38 -52.77 -26.85
CA THR A 120 -26.48 -53.67 -27.59
C THR A 120 -26.10 -54.86 -26.70
N PRO A 121 -26.89 -55.95 -26.67
CA PRO A 121 -26.52 -57.12 -25.88
C PRO A 121 -25.18 -57.66 -26.37
N SER A 122 -24.33 -58.02 -25.41
CA SER A 122 -22.94 -58.42 -25.60
C SER A 122 -22.81 -59.64 -26.52
N SER A 123 -22.77 -59.40 -27.82
CA SER A 123 -22.09 -60.20 -28.84
C SER A 123 -22.26 -59.49 -30.18
N PRO A 124 -21.19 -58.99 -30.84
CA PRO A 124 -21.33 -58.49 -32.19
C PRO A 124 -21.82 -59.65 -33.05
N ASN A 125 -22.93 -59.44 -33.76
CA ASN A 125 -23.53 -60.44 -34.64
C ASN A 125 -22.55 -60.77 -35.78
N ARG A 126 -21.67 -61.74 -35.55
CA ARG A 126 -20.62 -62.18 -36.50
C ARG A 126 -21.20 -62.69 -37.83
N GLN A 127 -22.50 -62.97 -37.89
CA GLN A 127 -23.17 -63.49 -39.07
C GLN A 127 -23.49 -62.40 -40.11
N LEU A 128 -23.49 -61.11 -39.73
CA LEU A 128 -23.79 -59.99 -40.64
C LEU A 128 -22.54 -59.26 -41.14
N HIS A 129 -21.35 -59.64 -40.67
CA HIS A 129 -20.08 -59.04 -41.07
C HIS A 129 -19.11 -60.10 -41.62
N PRO A 130 -19.07 -60.32 -42.95
CA PRO A 130 -18.13 -61.24 -43.60
C PRO A 130 -16.65 -60.95 -43.27
N GLN A 131 -16.32 -59.70 -42.89
CA GLN A 131 -14.96 -59.26 -42.57
C GLN A 131 -14.40 -59.86 -41.26
N LEU A 132 -15.26 -60.42 -40.39
CA LEU A 132 -14.84 -61.09 -39.16
C LEU A 132 -14.77 -62.63 -39.30
N GLN A 133 -15.05 -63.17 -40.48
CA GLN A 133 -14.86 -64.58 -40.80
C GLN A 133 -13.43 -64.78 -41.29
N SER A 134 -12.54 -65.24 -40.41
CA SER A 134 -11.16 -65.55 -40.78
C SER A 134 -11.11 -66.72 -41.78
N PRO A 135 -10.56 -66.56 -43.00
CA PRO A 135 -10.28 -67.70 -43.85
C PRO A 135 -8.98 -68.37 -43.37
N GLY A 136 -9.08 -69.67 -43.10
CA GLY A 136 -7.97 -70.48 -42.62
C GLY A 136 -6.82 -70.61 -43.63
N SER A 137 -5.61 -70.51 -43.09
CA SER A 137 -4.46 -71.38 -43.36
C SER A 137 -4.08 -71.70 -44.82
N ARG A 138 -3.21 -70.88 -45.41
CA ARG A 138 -2.04 -71.28 -46.24
C ARG A 138 -0.98 -70.18 -46.09
N GLY A 139 0.10 -70.38 -45.33
CA GLY A 139 1.37 -70.89 -45.85
C GLY A 139 2.22 -69.79 -46.49
N GLY A 140 3.29 -69.32 -45.83
CA GLY A 140 4.26 -68.38 -46.43
C GLY A 140 5.13 -67.64 -45.43
N SER A 141 6.30 -68.20 -45.15
CA SER A 141 7.37 -67.57 -44.36
C SER A 141 8.17 -66.56 -45.20
N ALA A 142 8.74 -65.58 -44.50
CA ALA A 142 9.94 -64.79 -44.81
C ALA A 142 9.80 -63.41 -45.50
N ARG A 143 10.09 -62.38 -44.67
CA ARG A 143 10.95 -61.20 -44.91
C ARG A 143 10.38 -60.17 -45.91
N THR A 144 10.09 -58.94 -45.49
CA THR A 144 11.07 -57.84 -45.38
C THR A 144 10.49 -56.74 -44.50
N GLY A 145 11.26 -56.26 -43.53
CA GLY A 145 10.85 -55.20 -42.62
C GLY A 145 11.02 -53.81 -43.24
N LEU A 146 10.05 -52.93 -42.99
CA LEU A 146 10.25 -51.48 -42.98
C LEU A 146 9.15 -50.84 -42.13
N GLY A 147 9.30 -50.94 -40.81
CA GLY A 147 8.43 -50.27 -39.84
C GLY A 147 8.97 -48.87 -39.54
N HIS A 148 8.12 -47.85 -39.76
CA HIS A 148 8.37 -46.47 -39.39
C HIS A 148 8.78 -46.35 -37.91
N ILE A 149 9.98 -45.83 -37.69
CA ILE A 149 10.51 -45.43 -36.39
C ILE A 149 9.77 -44.15 -35.96
N ARG A 150 8.93 -44.25 -34.92
CA ARG A 150 8.43 -43.10 -34.16
C ARG A 150 9.34 -42.88 -32.95
N ASN A 151 10.00 -41.74 -32.94
CA ASN A 151 10.73 -41.22 -31.79
C ASN A 151 9.76 -40.85 -30.65
N LYS A 152 10.11 -41.28 -29.44
CA LYS A 152 9.48 -40.88 -28.18
C LYS A 152 10.59 -40.84 -27.13
N SER A 153 10.77 -39.68 -26.48
CA SER A 153 11.12 -39.51 -25.06
C SER A 153 11.54 -38.07 -24.76
N ALA A 154 10.78 -37.39 -23.89
CA ALA A 154 11.26 -36.41 -22.92
C ALA A 154 10.13 -36.20 -21.90
N SER A 155 9.94 -37.19 -21.03
CA SER A 155 9.08 -37.07 -19.84
C SER A 155 9.89 -36.37 -18.75
N GLY A 156 9.46 -35.18 -18.35
CA GLY A 156 10.00 -34.47 -17.20
C GLY A 156 9.65 -35.20 -15.91
N ALA A 157 10.68 -35.59 -15.16
CA ALA A 157 10.55 -36.03 -13.78
C ALA A 157 10.56 -34.80 -12.87
N SER A 158 9.49 -34.64 -12.08
CA SER A 158 9.46 -33.80 -10.89
C SER A 158 9.25 -34.72 -9.70
N VAL A 159 10.15 -34.65 -8.70
CA VAL A 159 9.98 -34.71 -7.23
C VAL A 159 11.42 -34.57 -6.65
N VAL A 160 11.77 -34.05 -5.47
CA VAL A 160 11.15 -33.56 -4.23
C VAL A 160 12.17 -32.60 -3.60
N GLY A 161 11.74 -31.58 -2.86
CA GLY A 161 12.59 -30.85 -1.90
C GLY A 161 11.71 -30.14 -0.87
N VAL A 162 11.40 -30.83 0.23
CA VAL A 162 10.58 -30.39 1.37
C VAL A 162 11.39 -29.43 2.26
N GLY A 163 10.72 -28.37 2.76
CA GLY A 163 11.27 -27.43 3.74
C GLY A 163 10.22 -26.43 4.25
N ASP A 164 9.40 -26.91 5.17
CA ASP A 164 8.45 -26.28 6.11
C ASP A 164 8.69 -24.81 6.54
N SER A 165 7.67 -23.94 6.37
CA SER A 165 7.12 -22.98 7.38
C SER A 165 6.01 -22.06 6.79
N ASP A 166 5.12 -21.63 7.67
CA ASP A 166 3.72 -21.17 7.54
C ASP A 166 3.51 -19.68 7.09
N PRO A 167 2.30 -19.06 7.08
CA PRO A 167 1.70 -18.48 5.86
C PRO A 167 1.55 -16.94 5.86
N CYS A 168 1.45 -16.35 4.65
CA CYS A 168 0.91 -15.00 4.44
C CYS A 168 0.17 -14.93 3.09
N PRO A 169 -1.16 -14.70 3.03
CA PRO A 169 -1.86 -14.51 1.78
C PRO A 169 -1.77 -13.03 1.37
N VAL A 170 -0.82 -12.71 0.49
CA VAL A 170 -0.83 -11.45 -0.27
C VAL A 170 -1.80 -11.63 -1.46
N PRO A 171 -2.72 -10.68 -1.75
CA PRO A 171 -3.66 -10.84 -2.84
C PRO A 171 -2.94 -10.94 -4.18
N ALA A 172 -3.04 -12.11 -4.81
CA ALA A 172 -2.56 -12.33 -6.17
C ALA A 172 -3.38 -11.45 -7.14
N ARG A 173 -2.73 -10.43 -7.70
CA ARG A 173 -3.19 -9.79 -8.94
C ARG A 173 -3.25 -10.85 -10.06
N PRO A 174 -4.18 -10.72 -11.02
CA PRO A 174 -4.38 -11.73 -12.05
C PRO A 174 -3.06 -11.94 -12.79
N ALA A 175 -2.55 -13.17 -12.71
CA ALA A 175 -1.41 -13.60 -13.46
C ALA A 175 -1.81 -13.64 -14.94
N ASP A 176 -1.47 -12.58 -15.66
CA ASP A 176 -1.18 -12.72 -17.08
C ASP A 176 -0.10 -13.78 -17.19
N LYS A 177 -0.48 -14.92 -17.77
CA LYS A 177 0.42 -16.02 -18.11
C LYS A 177 1.13 -15.71 -19.42
N GLU A 178 1.71 -14.53 -19.51
CA GLU A 178 2.75 -14.21 -20.48
C GLU A 178 4.06 -14.19 -19.67
N GLY A 179 5.06 -14.96 -20.11
CA GLY A 179 6.24 -15.26 -19.30
C GLY A 179 6.83 -14.02 -18.64
N ARG A 180 6.97 -14.06 -17.30
CA ARG A 180 7.95 -13.21 -16.59
C ARG A 180 9.34 -13.69 -17.00
N GLU A 181 9.73 -13.40 -18.23
CA GLU A 181 11.13 -13.36 -18.61
C GLU A 181 11.75 -12.25 -17.76
N LEU A 182 12.51 -12.66 -16.74
CA LEU A 182 13.30 -11.74 -15.96
C LEU A 182 14.28 -11.08 -16.93
N ASP A 183 14.20 -9.75 -17.09
CA ASP A 183 15.17 -9.02 -17.90
C ASP A 183 16.56 -9.29 -17.32
N SER A 184 17.31 -10.11 -18.05
CA SER A 184 18.62 -10.59 -17.63
C SER A 184 19.63 -9.46 -17.53
N LEU A 185 19.43 -8.37 -18.29
CA LEU A 185 20.27 -7.18 -18.23
C LEU A 185 19.94 -6.34 -16.99
N LEU A 186 18.66 -6.08 -16.72
CA LEU A 186 18.24 -5.38 -15.50
C LEU A 186 18.71 -6.11 -14.24
N TYR A 187 18.62 -7.45 -14.23
CA TYR A 187 19.09 -8.24 -13.10
C TYR A 187 20.61 -8.17 -12.94
N ALA A 188 21.38 -8.19 -14.03
CA ALA A 188 22.84 -8.02 -13.98
C ALA A 188 23.25 -6.63 -13.49
N GLU A 189 22.56 -5.57 -13.96
CA GLU A 189 22.74 -4.19 -13.50
C GLU A 189 22.43 -4.05 -12.01
N PHE A 190 21.33 -4.66 -11.54
CA PHE A 190 20.98 -4.69 -10.12
C PHE A 190 22.04 -5.42 -9.27
N LEU A 191 22.55 -6.56 -9.74
CA LEU A 191 23.60 -7.29 -9.03
C LEU A 191 24.88 -6.45 -8.93
N ALA A 192 25.29 -5.80 -10.03
CA ALA A 192 26.45 -4.90 -10.02
C ALA A 192 26.26 -3.73 -9.05
N TRP A 193 25.08 -3.10 -9.05
CA TRP A 193 24.73 -2.05 -8.08
C TRP A 193 24.68 -2.57 -6.64
N ARG A 194 24.25 -3.82 -6.40
CA ARG A 194 24.20 -4.40 -5.06
C ARG A 194 25.60 -4.68 -4.50
N GLU A 195 26.54 -5.08 -5.35
CA GLU A 195 27.95 -5.27 -4.95
C GLU A 195 28.64 -3.93 -4.66
N GLU A 196 28.31 -2.86 -5.40
CA GLU A 196 28.80 -1.49 -5.15
C GLU A 196 27.64 -0.47 -5.13
N PRO A 197 26.95 -0.32 -3.99
CA PRO A 197 25.81 0.57 -3.88
C PRO A 197 26.23 2.03 -4.06
N SER A 198 25.68 2.67 -5.08
CA SER A 198 25.84 4.09 -5.33
C SER A 198 24.49 4.77 -5.52
N LEU A 199 24.43 6.07 -5.24
CA LEU A 199 23.26 6.93 -5.50
C LEU A 199 23.48 7.79 -6.75
N ASP A 200 24.50 7.49 -7.55
CA ASP A 200 24.79 8.23 -8.77
C ASP A 200 23.69 7.96 -9.82
N PRO A 201 22.93 9.00 -10.23
CA PRO A 201 21.85 8.85 -11.20
C PRO A 201 22.36 8.48 -12.59
N THR A 202 23.67 8.56 -12.86
CA THR A 202 24.29 8.15 -14.13
C THR A 202 24.70 6.67 -14.17
N SER A 203 24.58 5.95 -13.05
CA SER A 203 24.82 4.50 -13.01
C SER A 203 23.77 3.73 -13.82
N ALA A 204 24.19 2.64 -14.48
CA ALA A 204 23.34 1.89 -15.41
C ALA A 204 21.98 1.49 -14.79
N PHE A 205 22.00 0.99 -13.55
CA PHE A 205 20.79 0.58 -12.83
C PHE A 205 19.91 1.78 -12.46
N LEU A 206 20.45 2.82 -11.81
CA LEU A 206 19.64 3.95 -11.36
C LEU A 206 19.13 4.80 -12.51
N SER A 207 19.92 5.05 -13.56
CA SER A 207 19.44 5.76 -14.76
C SER A 207 18.19 5.09 -15.34
N ARG A 208 18.14 3.75 -15.31
CA ARG A 208 16.99 2.99 -15.78
C ARG A 208 15.78 3.15 -14.85
N VAL A 209 15.97 2.98 -13.54
CA VAL A 209 14.92 3.19 -12.51
C VAL A 209 14.34 4.60 -12.61
N TYR A 210 15.18 5.62 -12.76
CA TYR A 210 14.72 7.00 -12.89
C TYR A 210 13.87 7.19 -14.13
N ARG A 211 14.29 6.68 -15.28
CA ARG A 211 13.56 6.83 -16.55
C ARG A 211 12.26 6.01 -16.61
N GLU A 212 12.25 4.81 -16.04
CA GLU A 212 11.16 3.84 -16.22
C GLU A 212 10.14 3.86 -15.08
N ASP A 213 10.58 4.13 -13.85
CA ASP A 213 9.71 4.07 -12.67
C ASP A 213 9.47 5.46 -12.04
N VAL A 214 10.47 6.35 -12.05
CA VAL A 214 10.39 7.65 -11.36
C VAL A 214 9.82 8.75 -12.25
N GLU A 215 10.44 9.05 -13.39
CA GLU A 215 10.05 10.12 -14.32
C GLU A 215 8.59 10.02 -14.77
N PRO A 216 8.03 8.84 -15.10
CA PRO A 216 6.62 8.71 -15.48
C PRO A 216 5.65 9.07 -14.33
N CYS A 217 6.09 8.92 -13.08
CA CYS A 217 5.33 9.31 -11.90
C CYS A 217 5.48 10.81 -11.59
N LEU A 218 6.46 11.50 -12.18
CA LEU A 218 6.71 12.92 -12.01
C LEU A 218 6.20 13.77 -13.18
N SER A 219 5.88 13.15 -14.32
CA SER A 219 5.20 13.79 -15.44
C SER A 219 3.70 13.91 -15.18
N PHE A 220 3.31 14.81 -14.28
CA PHE A 220 1.93 15.26 -14.21
C PHE A 220 1.65 16.19 -15.39
N THR A 221 0.64 15.87 -16.20
CA THR A 221 0.05 16.84 -17.12
C THR A 221 -0.62 17.93 -16.30
N CYS A 222 0.14 18.90 -15.83
CA CYS A 222 -0.37 20.12 -15.20
C CYS A 222 -0.92 21.03 -16.31
N SER A 223 -2.04 20.65 -16.90
CA SER A 223 -2.74 21.47 -17.90
C SER A 223 -4.20 21.76 -17.55
N GLU A 224 -4.70 21.28 -16.40
CA GLU A 224 -6.10 21.51 -15.98
C GLU A 224 -6.25 22.28 -14.64
N VAL A 225 -5.19 22.92 -14.13
CA VAL A 225 -5.28 23.73 -12.89
C VAL A 225 -4.78 25.18 -13.05
N CYS A 226 -4.74 25.70 -14.28
CA CYS A 226 -4.57 27.14 -14.52
C CYS A 226 -5.39 27.60 -15.73
N ALA A 227 -6.72 27.72 -15.54
CA ALA A 227 -7.60 28.72 -16.17
C ALA A 227 -8.95 28.71 -15.45
#